data_AF-A0A847GCI9-F1
#
_entry.id   AF-A0A847GCI9-F1
#
_cell.length_a   1.000
_cell.length_b   1.000
_cell.length_c   1.000
_cell.angle_alpha   90.00
_cell.angle_beta   90.00
_cell.angle_gamma   90.00
#
_symmetry.space_group_name_H-M   'P 1'
#
loop_
_entity.id
_entity.type
_entity.pdbx_description
1 polymer ?
#
loop_
_entity_poly.entity_id
_entity_poly.type
_entity_poly.pdbx_seq_one_letter_code
_entity_poly.pdbx_strand_id
1 'polypeptide(L)'
;MAENGATDVTVLHAAEFGAKPNSGEDSGPALRAAIAAAAALGAPVEIRLERGTYRLGPGPEFNAALTLRGMSDVTVRGMGVETLLLLTDPRQGCFFLFECERVSVESLAVDHDPLPYTQGSVL
;
A
#
# COMPACT_ATOMS: atom_id res chain seq x y z
N MET A 1 -2.56 0.63 37.70
CA MET A 1 -1.90 0.81 36.38
C MET A 1 -2.67 -0.10 35.45
N ALA A 2 -3.50 0.47 34.58
CA ALA A 2 -4.53 -0.28 33.85
C ALA A 2 -3.91 -1.22 32.80
N GLU A 3 -4.35 -2.46 32.81
CA GLU A 3 -4.06 -3.48 31.80
C GLU A 3 -4.63 -3.10 30.43
N ASN A 4 -3.81 -3.34 29.41
CA ASN A 4 -4.10 -3.52 27.98
C ASN A 4 -5.58 -3.71 27.61
N GLY A 5 -6.20 -2.68 27.04
CA GLY A 5 -7.28 -2.87 26.09
C GLY A 5 -6.66 -3.24 24.75
N ALA A 6 -6.56 -4.53 24.44
CA ALA A 6 -6.26 -4.96 23.07
C ALA A 6 -7.45 -4.51 22.21
N THR A 7 -7.30 -3.41 21.48
CA THR A 7 -8.24 -3.02 20.44
C THR A 7 -8.24 -4.15 19.42
N ASP A 8 -9.40 -4.78 19.20
CA ASP A 8 -9.52 -5.87 18.23
C ASP A 8 -9.24 -5.29 16.84
N VAL A 9 -8.13 -5.69 16.23
CA VAL A 9 -7.70 -5.19 14.91
C VAL A 9 -8.25 -6.13 13.87
N THR A 10 -9.09 -5.62 12.97
CA THR A 10 -9.56 -6.40 11.82
C THR A 10 -8.44 -6.52 10.81
N VAL A 11 -8.13 -7.74 10.39
CA VAL A 11 -7.10 -8.00 9.39
C VAL A 11 -7.76 -8.25 8.03
N LEU A 12 -7.39 -7.46 7.02
CA LEU A 12 -7.79 -7.64 5.64
C LEU A 12 -6.59 -8.13 4.83
N HIS A 13 -6.68 -9.31 4.21
CA HIS A 13 -5.59 -9.82 3.38
C HIS A 13 -5.75 -9.31 1.95
N ALA A 14 -4.71 -8.67 1.39
CA ALA A 14 -4.76 -8.15 0.01
C ALA A 14 -5.13 -9.22 -1.03
N ALA A 15 -4.81 -10.49 -0.77
CA ALA A 15 -5.18 -11.63 -1.61
C ALA A 15 -6.70 -11.85 -1.71
N GLU A 16 -7.47 -11.51 -0.67
CA GLU A 16 -8.95 -11.58 -0.68
C GLU A 16 -9.57 -10.62 -1.69
N PHE A 17 -8.84 -9.56 -2.04
CA PHE A 17 -9.20 -8.56 -3.05
C PHE A 17 -8.60 -8.86 -4.42
N GLY A 18 -7.89 -9.98 -4.57
CA GLY A 18 -7.29 -10.42 -5.83
C GLY A 18 -5.84 -9.96 -6.05
N ALA A 19 -5.17 -9.40 -5.04
CA ALA A 19 -3.76 -9.03 -5.18
C ALA A 19 -2.88 -10.29 -5.20
N LYS A 20 -2.16 -10.52 -6.30
CA LYS A 20 -1.30 -11.69 -6.50
C LYS A 20 0.16 -11.25 -6.66
N PRO A 21 1.01 -11.42 -5.64
CA PRO A 21 2.43 -11.09 -5.77
C PRO A 21 3.08 -11.96 -6.86
N ASN A 22 4.08 -11.40 -7.55
CA ASN A 22 4.86 -12.05 -8.61
C ASN A 22 4.06 -12.54 -9.83
N SER A 23 2.79 -12.14 -9.97
CA SER A 23 1.95 -12.52 -11.11
C SER A 23 2.30 -11.77 -12.41
N GLY A 24 2.94 -10.62 -12.29
CA GLY A 24 3.13 -9.68 -13.40
C GLY A 24 1.87 -8.87 -13.74
N GLU A 25 0.73 -9.18 -13.13
CA GLU A 25 -0.54 -8.45 -13.29
C GLU A 25 -0.54 -7.16 -12.44
N ASP A 26 -1.35 -6.17 -12.85
CA ASP A 26 -1.56 -4.95 -12.08
C ASP A 26 -2.35 -5.25 -10.79
N SER A 27 -1.69 -5.07 -9.65
CA SER A 27 -2.25 -5.23 -8.31
C SER A 27 -2.95 -3.96 -7.80
N GLY A 28 -2.82 -2.84 -8.49
CA GLY A 28 -3.41 -1.54 -8.12
C GLY A 28 -4.91 -1.61 -7.84
N PRO A 29 -5.75 -2.19 -8.73
CA PRO A 29 -7.18 -2.33 -8.48
C PRO A 29 -7.50 -3.11 -7.20
N ALA A 30 -6.80 -4.22 -6.95
CA ALA A 30 -7.00 -5.05 -5.77
C ALA A 30 -6.61 -4.33 -4.48
N LEU A 31 -5.46 -3.64 -4.45
CA LEU A 31 -5.04 -2.88 -3.27
C LEU A 31 -5.96 -1.68 -2.99
N ARG A 32 -6.46 -1.00 -4.03
CA ARG A 32 -7.47 0.06 -3.86
C ARG A 32 -8.78 -0.48 -3.32
N ALA A 33 -9.20 -1.68 -3.73
CA ALA A 33 -10.38 -2.34 -3.17
C ALA A 33 -10.18 -2.69 -1.69
N ALA A 34 -9.01 -3.18 -1.30
CA ALA A 34 -8.67 -3.44 0.11
C ALA A 34 -8.72 -2.15 0.96
N ILE A 35 -8.18 -1.03 0.44
CA ILE A 35 -8.25 0.28 1.09
C ILE A 35 -9.70 0.75 1.23
N ALA A 36 -10.52 0.61 0.18
CA ALA A 36 -11.93 0.99 0.22
C ALA A 36 -12.72 0.16 1.24
N ALA A 37 -12.43 -1.14 1.34
CA ALA A 37 -13.03 -2.01 2.36
C ALA A 37 -12.60 -1.61 3.78
N ALA A 38 -11.32 -1.29 3.99
CA ALA A 38 -10.84 -0.79 5.28
C ALA A 38 -11.55 0.51 5.68
N ALA A 39 -11.73 1.45 4.75
CA ALA A 39 -12.45 2.70 5.00
C ALA A 39 -13.92 2.47 5.39
N ALA A 40 -14.56 1.44 4.83
CA ALA A 40 -15.96 1.12 5.11
C ALA A 40 -16.19 0.47 6.48
N LEU A 41 -15.15 -0.09 7.12
CA LEU A 41 -15.28 -0.76 8.41
C LEU A 41 -15.43 0.19 9.59
N GLY A 42 -14.83 1.39 9.54
CA GLY A 42 -14.88 2.36 10.62
C GLY A 42 -14.28 1.89 11.96
N ALA A 43 -13.41 0.88 11.91
CA ALA A 43 -12.73 0.29 13.05
C ALA A 43 -11.22 0.20 12.76
N PRO A 44 -10.36 -0.12 13.75
CA PRO A 44 -8.95 -0.36 13.49
C PRO A 44 -8.73 -1.51 12.50
N VAL A 45 -7.96 -1.27 11.43
CA VAL A 45 -7.73 -2.24 10.35
C VAL A 45 -6.24 -2.38 10.04
N GLU A 46 -5.79 -3.63 9.85
CA GLU A 46 -4.50 -3.94 9.23
C GLU A 46 -4.72 -4.58 7.86
N ILE A 47 -4.30 -3.88 6.80
CA ILE A 47 -4.25 -4.42 5.43
C ILE A 47 -2.91 -5.15 5.27
N ARG A 48 -2.95 -6.47 5.13
CA ARG A 48 -1.77 -7.34 5.01
C ARG A 48 -1.44 -7.66 3.56
N LEU A 49 -0.18 -7.43 3.20
CA LEU A 49 0.43 -7.88 1.96
C LEU A 49 1.41 -9.01 2.26
N GLU A 50 1.32 -10.10 1.51
CA GLU A 50 2.27 -11.22 1.61
C GLU A 50 3.62 -10.85 0.96
N ARG A 51 4.60 -11.74 1.08
CA ARG A 51 5.90 -11.58 0.40
C ARG A 51 5.74 -11.63 -1.12
N GLY A 52 6.53 -10.81 -1.80
CA GLY A 52 6.69 -10.77 -3.25
C GLY A 52 6.44 -9.39 -3.84
N THR A 53 6.55 -9.32 -5.16
CA THR A 53 6.45 -8.06 -5.92
C THR A 53 5.03 -7.85 -6.43
N TYR A 54 4.43 -6.73 -6.06
CA TYR A 54 3.16 -6.24 -6.56
C TYR A 54 3.42 -5.13 -7.57
N ARG A 55 3.07 -5.36 -8.85
CA ARG A 55 3.14 -4.30 -9.87
C ARG A 55 1.95 -3.36 -9.70
N LEU A 56 2.21 -2.06 -9.63
CA LEU A 56 1.17 -1.03 -9.49
C LEU A 56 1.14 -0.17 -10.75
N GLY A 57 0.09 -0.38 -11.54
CA GLY A 57 -0.32 0.52 -12.61
C GLY A 57 -0.82 1.86 -12.06
N PRO A 58 -1.07 2.84 -12.94
CA PRO A 58 -1.37 4.17 -12.50
C PRO A 58 -2.64 4.26 -11.65
N GLY A 59 -2.57 5.06 -10.59
CA GLY A 59 -3.71 5.37 -9.73
C GLY A 59 -4.70 6.35 -10.39
N PRO A 60 -5.93 6.44 -9.89
CA PRO A 60 -6.92 7.40 -10.38
C PRO A 60 -6.57 8.86 -10.06
N GLU A 61 -5.74 9.10 -9.04
CA GLU A 61 -5.26 10.44 -8.69
C GLU A 61 -3.86 10.69 -9.28
N PHE A 62 -3.58 11.91 -9.73
CA PHE A 62 -2.28 12.25 -10.34
C PHE A 62 -1.07 12.02 -9.41
N ASN A 63 -1.26 12.11 -8.09
CA ASN A 63 -0.15 12.16 -7.14
C ASN A 63 0.38 10.78 -6.74
N ALA A 64 -0.50 9.76 -6.64
CA ALA A 64 -0.13 8.46 -6.12
C ALA A 64 -0.97 7.30 -6.68
N ALA A 65 -0.36 6.11 -6.72
CA ALA A 65 -1.03 4.87 -7.10
C ALA A 65 -2.11 4.44 -6.07
N LEU A 66 -1.84 4.69 -4.78
CA LEU A 66 -2.69 4.36 -3.64
C LEU A 66 -2.94 5.60 -2.78
N THR A 67 -4.20 6.01 -2.66
CA THR A 67 -4.61 7.14 -1.81
C THR A 67 -5.40 6.64 -0.61
N LEU A 68 -5.01 7.08 0.59
CA LEU A 68 -5.76 6.94 1.83
C LEU A 68 -6.25 8.33 2.22
N ARG A 69 -7.57 8.51 2.36
CA ARG A 69 -8.19 9.81 2.60
C ARG A 69 -9.17 9.74 3.76
N GLY A 70 -9.01 10.60 4.76
CA GLY A 70 -9.93 10.67 5.90
C GLY A 70 -9.97 9.39 6.75
N MET A 71 -8.93 8.55 6.68
CA MET A 71 -8.89 7.27 7.38
C MET A 71 -8.26 7.41 8.77
N SER A 72 -8.77 6.64 9.72
CA SER A 72 -8.22 6.55 11.07
C SER A 72 -7.92 5.11 11.45
N ASP A 73 -6.83 4.89 12.19
CA ASP A 73 -6.48 3.57 12.75
C ASP A 73 -6.23 2.48 11.69
N VAL A 74 -5.56 2.83 10.60
CA VAL A 74 -5.27 1.91 9.49
C VAL A 74 -3.77 1.66 9.34
N THR A 75 -3.37 0.40 9.31
CA THR A 75 -1.99 -0.01 9.00
C THR A 75 -1.97 -0.74 7.66
N VAL A 76 -1.11 -0.32 6.73
CA VAL A 76 -0.76 -1.11 5.54
C VAL A 76 0.57 -1.80 5.82
N ARG A 77 0.56 -3.14 5.97
CA ARG A 77 1.71 -3.91 6.45
C ARG A 77 2.13 -4.97 5.44
N GLY A 78 3.41 -4.92 5.04
CA GLY A 78 4.08 -6.02 4.33
C GLY A 78 4.83 -6.98 5.25
N MET A 79 5.66 -7.84 4.67
CA MET A 79 6.44 -8.87 5.36
C MET A 79 7.95 -8.61 5.27
N GLY A 80 8.35 -7.33 5.31
CA GLY A 80 9.73 -6.83 5.20
C GLY A 80 10.06 -6.32 3.80
N VAL A 81 11.35 -6.16 3.50
CA VAL A 81 11.83 -5.72 2.17
C VAL A 81 11.41 -6.66 1.04
N GLU A 82 11.06 -7.90 1.37
CA GLU A 82 10.55 -8.92 0.44
C GLU A 82 9.13 -8.61 -0.06
N THR A 83 8.39 -7.71 0.59
CA THR A 83 7.13 -7.16 0.05
C THR A 83 7.46 -5.88 -0.70
N LEU A 84 7.51 -5.96 -2.03
CA LEU A 84 7.86 -4.84 -2.90
C LEU A 84 6.62 -4.33 -3.64
N LEU A 85 6.36 -3.03 -3.53
CA LEU A 85 5.43 -2.31 -4.39
C LEU A 85 6.23 -1.68 -5.54
N LEU A 86 6.07 -2.22 -6.75
CA LEU A 86 6.79 -1.78 -7.94
C LEU A 86 5.87 -0.95 -8.83
N LEU A 87 6.08 0.37 -8.85
CA LEU A 87 5.30 1.30 -9.66
C LEU A 87 5.72 1.25 -11.12
N THR A 88 4.74 1.18 -12.02
CA THR A 88 4.99 1.14 -13.47
C THR A 88 4.80 2.50 -14.17
N ASP A 89 4.33 3.52 -13.44
CA ASP A 89 4.29 4.90 -13.92
C ASP A 89 5.30 5.75 -13.10
N PRO A 90 6.43 6.18 -13.68
CA PRO A 90 7.44 6.96 -12.98
C PRO A 90 6.96 8.35 -12.55
N ARG A 91 5.78 8.81 -12.99
CA ARG A 91 5.23 10.13 -12.66
C ARG A 91 4.44 10.13 -11.35
N GLN A 92 4.10 8.96 -10.81
CA GLN A 92 3.29 8.82 -9.59
C GLN A 92 4.12 8.35 -8.40
N GLY A 93 3.78 8.85 -7.22
CA GLY A 93 4.23 8.27 -5.95
C GLY A 93 3.46 7.00 -5.59
N CYS A 94 3.92 6.27 -4.56
CA CYS A 94 3.23 5.06 -4.11
C CYS A 94 1.99 5.37 -3.27
N PHE A 95 2.17 6.10 -2.18
CA PHE A 95 1.12 6.41 -1.21
C PHE A 95 0.89 7.92 -1.12
N PHE A 96 -0.38 8.32 -1.04
CA PHE A 96 -0.79 9.64 -0.61
C PHE A 96 -1.75 9.52 0.58
N LEU A 97 -1.30 9.96 1.76
CA LEU A 97 -2.10 9.99 2.99
C LEU A 97 -2.59 11.42 3.19
N PHE A 98 -3.91 11.61 3.16
CA PHE A 98 -4.53 12.93 3.25
C PHE A 98 -5.59 12.95 4.34
N GLU A 99 -5.50 13.91 5.27
CA GLU A 99 -6.44 14.07 6.39
C GLU A 99 -6.63 12.77 7.21
N CYS A 100 -5.55 12.04 7.44
CA CYS A 100 -5.58 10.76 8.16
C CYS A 100 -5.06 10.89 9.60
N GLU A 101 -5.50 10.01 10.50
CA GLU A 101 -5.09 9.96 11.90
C GLU A 101 -4.64 8.54 12.29
N ARG A 102 -3.45 8.36 12.89
CA ARG A 102 -2.91 7.03 13.23
C ARG A 102 -2.93 6.04 12.06
N VAL A 103 -2.49 6.51 10.89
CA VAL A 103 -2.31 5.68 9.69
C VAL A 103 -0.83 5.45 9.44
N SER A 104 -0.43 4.20 9.20
CA SER A 104 0.95 3.83 8.92
C SER A 104 1.09 2.91 7.70
N VAL A 105 2.25 2.99 7.07
CA VAL A 105 2.71 2.05 6.04
C VAL A 105 4.00 1.45 6.54
N GLU A 106 4.06 0.13 6.68
CA GLU A 106 5.11 -0.54 7.43
C GLU A 106 5.60 -1.82 6.74
N SER A 107 6.86 -2.16 6.99
CA SER A 107 7.46 -3.46 6.64
C SER A 107 7.31 -3.81 5.15
N LEU A 108 7.55 -2.85 4.26
CA LEU A 108 7.56 -3.05 2.80
C LEU A 108 8.58 -2.15 2.12
N ALA A 109 8.92 -2.47 0.88
CA ALA A 109 9.73 -1.65 -0.01
C ALA A 109 8.86 -1.03 -1.11
N VAL A 110 9.32 0.10 -1.65
CA VAL A 110 8.71 0.81 -2.78
C VAL A 110 9.80 1.12 -3.79
N ASP A 111 9.54 0.84 -5.06
CA ASP A 111 10.45 1.18 -6.16
C ASP A 111 9.67 1.44 -7.46
N HIS A 112 10.38 1.83 -8.51
CA HIS A 112 9.82 2.18 -9.82
C HIS A 112 10.53 1.43 -10.96
N ASP A 113 9.74 0.96 -11.93
CA ASP A 113 10.23 0.37 -13.17
C ASP A 113 9.32 0.84 -14.35
N PRO A 114 9.75 1.85 -15.14
CA PRO A 114 11.09 2.47 -15.17
C PRO A 114 11.34 3.46 -14.02
N LEU A 115 12.62 3.76 -13.73
CA LEU A 115 13.02 4.74 -12.71
C LEU A 115 12.55 6.17 -13.05
N PRO A 116 12.23 7.01 -12.03
CA PRO A 116 11.74 8.37 -12.22
C PRO A 116 12.87 9.40 -12.45
N TYR A 117 14.08 8.94 -12.75
CA TYR A 117 15.25 9.77 -13.02
C TYR A 117 16.14 9.12 -14.08
N THR A 118 17.06 9.91 -14.61
CA THR A 118 18.13 9.43 -15.50
C THR A 118 19.47 9.63 -14.82
N GLN A 119 20.44 8.76 -15.13
CA GLN A 119 21.81 8.86 -14.63
C GLN A 119 22.79 8.56 -15.76
N GLY A 120 23.90 9.31 -15.79
CA GLY A 120 24.98 9.13 -16.76
C GLY A 120 26.32 9.56 -16.19
N SER A 121 27.41 9.09 -16.81
CA SER A 121 28.77 9.55 -16.49
C SER A 121 29.16 10.67 -17.44
N VAL A 122 29.88 11.67 -16.93
CA VAL A 122 30.53 12.70 -17.75
C VAL A 122 31.93 12.23 -18.09
N LEU A 123 32.28 12.24 -19.38
CA LEU A 123 33.58 11.80 -19.92
C LEU A 123 34.53 12.98 -20.11
#